data_AF-A0A8H9K5E8-F1
#
_entry.id   AF-A0A8H9K5E8-F1
#
_cell.length_a   1.000
_cell.length_b   1.000
_cell.length_c   1.000
_cell.angle_alpha   90.00
_cell.angle_beta   90.00
_cell.angle_gamma   90.00
#
_symmetry.space_group_name_H-M   'P 1'
#
loop_
_entity.id
_entity.type
_entity.pdbx_description
1 polymer ?
#
loop_
_entity_poly.entity_id
_entity_poly.type
_entity_poly.pdbx_seq_one_letter_code
_entity_poly.pdbx_strand_id
1 'polypeptide(L)'
;MTKANFIKQLRFKGKILLFVNIVCFLFAVPIYWAEVGHPDATVETFSESLWLIFASVATIGYGDEIVVTDAGKVLIFMVFILSRAAALLVLCLIGVKVVGGRAQDALGVNERLTVIENEMKSLHSVLYELDRTNKQTQKKLRSEKNKKAEVSVTTPESLIDLVSSSISKQLCIHCKFELKDLYDRDWELWLVIKQKAKESGVYSISFIDQTIRIAPKL
;
A
#
# COMPACT_ATOMS: atom_id res chain seq x y z
N MET A 1 -2.87 -13.22 24.38
CA MET A 1 -3.71 -13.44 25.59
C MET A 1 -4.74 -14.52 25.28
N THR A 2 -4.68 -15.70 25.90
CA THR A 2 -5.53 -16.87 25.57
C THR A 2 -7.02 -16.60 25.88
N LYS A 3 -7.94 -17.06 25.00
CA LYS A 3 -9.40 -16.92 25.16
C LYS A 3 -9.89 -17.34 26.56
N ALA A 4 -9.25 -18.33 27.18
CA ALA A 4 -9.52 -18.79 28.54
C ALA A 4 -9.37 -17.69 29.62
N ASN A 5 -8.35 -16.83 29.50
CA ASN A 5 -8.13 -15.74 30.46
C ASN A 5 -9.18 -14.62 30.31
N PHE A 6 -9.66 -14.40 29.09
CA PHE A 6 -10.74 -13.45 28.84
C PHE A 6 -12.06 -13.91 29.46
N ILE A 7 -12.43 -15.18 29.28
CA ILE A 7 -13.64 -15.75 29.88
C ILE A 7 -13.56 -15.71 31.42
N LYS A 8 -12.40 -16.03 32.01
CA LYS A 8 -12.20 -15.91 33.47
C LYS A 8 -12.38 -14.47 33.96
N GLN A 9 -11.79 -13.48 33.28
CA GLN A 9 -11.97 -12.07 33.65
C GLN A 9 -13.42 -11.59 33.49
N LEU A 10 -14.11 -12.02 32.43
CA LEU A 10 -15.51 -11.66 32.21
C LEU A 10 -16.42 -12.25 33.29
N ARG A 11 -16.20 -13.52 33.66
CA ARG A 11 -16.91 -14.16 34.78
C ARG A 11 -16.64 -13.47 36.11
N PHE A 12 -15.41 -13.05 36.37
CA PHE A 12 -15.06 -12.33 37.59
C PHE A 12 -15.76 -10.97 37.69
N LYS A 13 -15.72 -10.17 36.61
CA LYS A 13 -16.43 -8.88 36.53
C LYS A 13 -17.95 -9.04 36.67
N GLY A 14 -18.53 -10.07 36.03
CA GLY A 14 -19.95 -10.39 36.16
C GLY A 14 -20.35 -10.78 37.59
N LYS A 15 -19.50 -11.53 38.29
CA LYS A 15 -19.73 -11.85 39.72
C LYS A 15 -19.72 -10.61 40.60
N ILE A 16 -18.79 -9.67 40.36
CA ILE A 16 -18.74 -8.40 41.09
C ILE A 16 -20.02 -7.60 40.84
N LEU A 17 -20.46 -7.48 39.58
CA LEU A 17 -21.70 -6.79 39.25
C LEU A 17 -22.91 -7.42 39.95
N LEU A 18 -23.03 -8.75 39.93
CA LEU A 18 -24.10 -9.45 40.65
C LEU A 18 -24.04 -9.19 42.16
N PHE A 19 -22.85 -9.26 42.75
CA PHE A 19 -22.66 -9.01 44.17
C PHE A 19 -23.11 -7.59 44.57
N VAL A 20 -22.73 -6.57 43.80
CA VAL A 20 -23.15 -5.18 44.05
C VAL A 20 -24.67 -5.04 44.00
N ASN A 21 -25.33 -5.66 43.02
CA ASN A 21 -26.79 -5.60 42.92
C ASN A 21 -27.49 -6.34 44.07
N ILE A 22 -26.94 -7.49 44.53
CA ILE A 22 -27.44 -8.18 45.72
C ILE A 22 -27.32 -7.28 46.96
N VAL A 23 -26.21 -6.54 47.11
CA VAL A 23 -26.06 -5.57 48.19
C VAL A 23 -27.10 -4.45 48.08
N CYS A 24 -27.43 -3.98 46.88
CA CYS A 24 -28.51 -3.00 46.68
C CYS A 24 -29.87 -3.51 47.18
N PHE A 25 -30.19 -4.81 47.06
CA PHE A 25 -31.43 -5.36 47.60
C PHE A 25 -31.53 -5.27 49.13
N LEU A 26 -30.41 -5.22 49.84
CA LEU A 26 -30.43 -5.03 51.30
C LEU A 26 -30.96 -3.66 51.70
N PHE A 27 -30.95 -2.67 50.80
CA PHE A 27 -31.54 -1.36 51.04
C PHE A 27 -33.08 -1.37 51.06
N ALA A 28 -33.74 -2.49 50.73
CA ALA A 28 -35.20 -2.59 50.81
C ALA A 28 -35.70 -2.43 52.24
N VAL A 29 -34.95 -2.95 53.21
CA VAL A 29 -35.31 -2.84 54.64
C VAL A 29 -35.30 -1.38 55.10
N PRO A 30 -34.20 -0.60 54.97
CA PRO A 30 -34.20 0.78 55.43
C PRO A 30 -35.12 1.68 54.62
N ILE A 31 -35.36 1.41 53.32
CA ILE A 31 -36.32 2.17 52.52
C ILE A 31 -37.75 1.91 53.01
N TYR A 32 -38.11 0.64 53.22
CA TYR A 32 -39.41 0.29 53.81
C TYR A 32 -39.62 0.98 55.17
N TRP A 33 -38.63 0.95 56.05
CA TRP A 33 -38.71 1.60 57.37
C TRP A 33 -38.79 3.13 57.28
N ALA A 34 -38.19 3.73 56.26
CA ALA A 34 -38.25 5.17 56.06
C ALA A 34 -39.61 5.63 55.52
N GLU A 35 -40.25 4.83 54.67
CA GLU A 35 -41.52 5.18 54.01
C GLU A 35 -42.75 4.74 54.80
N VAL A 36 -42.66 3.66 55.60
CA VAL A 36 -43.81 3.12 56.33
C VAL A 36 -44.39 4.15 57.30
N GLY A 37 -45.67 4.45 57.13
CA GLY A 37 -46.40 5.40 57.97
C GLY A 37 -46.42 6.85 57.46
N HIS A 38 -45.82 7.15 56.30
CA HIS A 38 -46.05 8.43 55.63
C HIS A 38 -47.42 8.40 54.92
N PRO A 39 -48.29 9.43 55.07
CA PRO A 39 -49.65 9.40 54.52
C PRO A 39 -49.71 9.31 52.99
N ASP A 40 -48.67 9.80 52.32
CA ASP A 40 -48.54 9.76 50.85
C ASP A 40 -47.63 8.62 50.36
N ALA A 41 -47.13 7.74 51.23
CA ALA A 41 -46.24 6.66 50.81
C ALA A 41 -46.99 5.62 49.98
N THR A 42 -46.38 5.22 48.87
CA THR A 42 -46.86 4.10 48.03
C THR A 42 -46.23 2.76 48.43
N VAL A 43 -45.15 2.81 49.24
CA VAL A 43 -44.45 1.64 49.76
C VAL A 43 -45.01 1.32 51.14
N GLU A 44 -46.01 0.43 51.19
CA GLU A 44 -46.68 0.03 52.44
C GLU A 44 -46.22 -1.35 52.93
N THR A 45 -45.65 -2.16 52.04
CA THR A 45 -45.16 -3.50 52.34
C THR A 45 -43.68 -3.68 52.00
N PHE A 46 -43.04 -4.65 52.63
CA PHE A 46 -41.65 -4.99 52.33
C PHE A 46 -41.49 -5.51 50.88
N SER A 47 -42.49 -6.21 50.36
CA SER A 47 -42.51 -6.70 48.97
C SER A 47 -42.47 -5.56 47.95
N GLU A 48 -43.22 -4.49 48.19
CA GLU A 48 -43.21 -3.29 47.34
C GLU A 48 -41.84 -2.60 47.39
N SER A 49 -41.21 -2.52 48.57
CA SER A 49 -39.85 -1.97 48.65
C SER A 49 -38.82 -2.80 47.87
N LEU A 50 -38.95 -4.13 47.87
CA LEU A 50 -38.13 -5.01 47.05
C LEU A 50 -38.37 -4.80 45.54
N TRP A 51 -39.64 -4.63 45.14
CA TRP A 51 -40.01 -4.36 43.75
C TRP A 51 -39.48 -3.00 43.28
N LEU A 52 -39.63 -1.96 44.09
CA LEU A 52 -39.05 -0.64 43.87
C LEU A 52 -37.54 -0.71 43.61
N ILE A 53 -36.79 -1.44 44.44
CA ILE A 53 -35.34 -1.59 44.26
C ILE A 53 -35.04 -2.39 43.00
N PHE A 54 -35.77 -3.48 42.73
CA PHE A 54 -35.59 -4.25 41.51
C PHE A 54 -35.79 -3.37 40.26
N ALA A 55 -36.90 -2.64 40.19
CA ALA A 55 -37.24 -1.76 39.07
C ALA A 55 -36.22 -0.62 38.91
N SER A 56 -35.74 -0.04 40.02
CA SER A 56 -34.74 1.04 40.03
C SER A 56 -33.34 0.54 39.62
N VAL A 57 -32.92 -0.59 40.18
CA VAL A 57 -31.65 -1.25 39.85
C VAL A 57 -31.67 -1.73 38.40
N ALA A 58 -32.78 -2.23 37.88
CA ALA A 58 -32.92 -2.59 36.48
C ALA A 58 -33.06 -1.39 35.54
N THR A 59 -33.11 -0.14 36.06
CA THR A 59 -33.42 1.08 35.29
C THR A 59 -34.74 1.02 34.52
N ILE A 60 -35.69 0.20 34.98
CA ILE A 60 -37.03 0.14 34.37
C ILE A 60 -37.86 1.32 34.87
N GLY A 61 -37.93 1.50 36.19
CA GLY A 61 -38.62 2.63 36.83
C GLY A 61 -40.08 2.75 36.43
N TYR A 62 -40.89 1.74 36.72
CA TYR A 62 -42.33 1.75 36.42
C TYR A 62 -43.08 2.94 37.05
N GLY A 63 -42.61 3.42 38.20
CA GLY A 63 -43.20 4.54 38.91
C GLY A 63 -44.52 4.19 39.62
N ASP A 64 -44.77 2.89 39.79
CA ASP A 64 -45.85 2.31 40.57
C ASP A 64 -45.61 2.46 42.07
N GLU A 65 -44.37 2.27 42.55
CA GLU A 65 -43.98 2.77 43.87
C GLU A 65 -42.91 3.85 43.78
N ILE A 66 -42.99 4.81 44.68
CA ILE A 66 -42.05 5.92 44.80
C ILE A 66 -41.71 6.20 46.27
N VAL A 67 -40.51 6.71 46.50
CA VAL A 67 -40.11 7.25 47.82
C VAL A 67 -40.55 8.69 47.95
N VAL A 68 -41.33 8.98 48.98
CA VAL A 68 -41.83 10.33 49.27
C VAL A 68 -40.99 11.00 50.35
N THR A 69 -40.46 10.22 51.29
CA THR A 69 -39.67 10.75 52.40
C THR A 69 -38.28 11.19 51.95
N ASP A 70 -37.73 12.22 52.60
CA ASP A 70 -36.39 12.71 52.29
C ASP A 70 -35.31 11.68 52.63
N ALA A 71 -35.52 10.88 53.68
CA ALA A 71 -34.64 9.76 54.01
C ALA A 71 -34.66 8.67 52.92
N GLY A 72 -35.85 8.29 52.44
CA GLY A 72 -36.02 7.33 51.34
C GLY A 72 -35.36 7.81 50.04
N LYS A 73 -35.47 9.11 49.71
CA LYS A 73 -34.81 9.72 48.55
C LYS A 73 -33.28 9.63 48.62
N VAL A 74 -32.68 9.85 49.79
CA VAL A 74 -31.22 9.71 49.96
C VAL A 74 -30.80 8.24 49.78
N LEU A 75 -31.57 7.30 50.34
CA LEU A 75 -31.29 5.87 50.22
C LEU A 75 -31.40 5.39 48.77
N ILE A 76 -32.45 5.77 48.04
CA ILE A 76 -32.63 5.35 46.64
C ILE A 76 -31.53 5.96 45.75
N PHE A 77 -31.10 7.19 46.05
CA PHE A 77 -29.99 7.84 45.34
C PHE A 77 -28.67 7.10 45.56
N MET A 78 -28.38 6.65 46.79
CA MET A 78 -27.22 5.81 47.10
C MET A 78 -27.25 4.48 46.33
N VAL A 79 -28.41 3.80 46.32
CA VAL A 79 -28.62 2.56 45.56
C VAL A 79 -28.35 2.78 44.06
N PHE A 80 -28.85 3.91 43.53
CA PHE A 80 -28.65 4.27 42.13
C PHE A 80 -27.18 4.49 41.80
N ILE A 81 -26.46 5.31 42.57
CA ILE A 81 -25.02 5.54 42.36
C ILE A 81 -24.25 4.23 42.42
N LEU A 82 -24.49 3.40 43.44
CA LEU A 82 -23.74 2.17 43.65
C LEU A 82 -23.92 1.18 42.49
N SER A 83 -25.18 0.94 42.08
CA SER A 83 -25.47 0.02 40.99
C SER A 83 -25.01 0.57 39.62
N ARG A 84 -25.25 1.87 39.35
CA ARG A 84 -24.88 2.49 38.07
C ARG A 84 -23.38 2.67 37.90
N ALA A 85 -22.66 3.08 38.94
CA ALA A 85 -21.21 3.20 38.89
C ALA A 85 -20.55 1.84 38.60
N ALA A 86 -21.00 0.77 39.26
CA ALA A 86 -20.50 -0.58 39.01
C ALA A 86 -20.79 -1.06 37.58
N ALA A 87 -22.02 -0.84 37.08
CA ALA A 87 -22.40 -1.21 35.71
C ALA A 87 -21.58 -0.45 34.66
N LEU A 88 -21.44 0.87 34.80
CA LEU A 88 -20.68 1.71 33.88
C LEU A 88 -19.19 1.36 33.88
N LEU A 89 -18.61 1.07 35.05
CA LEU A 89 -17.22 0.64 35.15
C LEU A 89 -17.00 -0.66 34.36
N VAL A 90 -17.86 -1.66 34.54
CA VAL A 90 -17.75 -2.94 33.82
C VAL A 90 -17.91 -2.73 32.32
N LEU A 91 -18.89 -1.93 31.90
CA LEU A 91 -19.13 -1.61 30.49
C LEU A 91 -17.93 -0.88 29.87
N CYS A 92 -17.38 0.12 30.56
CA CYS A 92 -16.21 0.87 30.11
C CYS A 92 -14.99 -0.04 29.95
N LEU A 93 -14.72 -0.92 30.91
CA LEU A 93 -13.60 -1.87 30.83
C LEU A 93 -13.74 -2.87 29.66
N ILE A 94 -14.97 -3.25 29.30
CA ILE A 94 -15.23 -4.07 28.12
C ILE A 94 -15.04 -3.22 26.86
N GLY A 95 -15.58 -2.01 26.82
CA GLY A 95 -15.47 -1.06 25.72
C GLY A 95 -14.02 -0.72 25.38
N VAL A 96 -13.17 -0.41 26.37
CA VAL A 96 -11.74 -0.17 26.19
C VAL A 96 -11.05 -1.36 25.53
N LYS A 97 -11.45 -2.59 25.87
CA LYS A 97 -10.85 -3.79 25.26
C LYS A 97 -11.30 -3.98 23.81
N VAL A 98 -12.57 -3.70 23.51
CA VAL A 98 -13.12 -3.79 22.15
C VAL A 98 -12.53 -2.70 21.25
N VAL A 99 -12.47 -1.47 21.74
CA VAL A 99 -11.94 -0.31 21.00
C VAL A 99 -10.41 -0.38 20.91
N GLY A 100 -9.73 -0.73 22.00
CA GLY A 100 -8.28 -0.87 22.05
C GLY A 100 -7.76 -1.91 21.06
N GLY A 101 -8.48 -3.01 20.85
CA GLY A 101 -8.16 -3.97 19.79
C GLY A 101 -8.16 -3.32 18.40
N ARG A 102 -9.18 -2.51 18.09
CA ARG A 102 -9.30 -1.81 16.80
C ARG A 102 -8.23 -0.73 16.61
N ALA A 103 -7.87 -0.02 17.68
CA ALA A 103 -6.80 0.97 17.66
C ALA A 103 -5.44 0.32 17.38
N GLN A 104 -5.20 -0.86 17.95
CA GLN A 104 -3.97 -1.63 17.73
C GLN A 104 -3.88 -2.17 16.30
N ASP A 105 -5.01 -2.62 15.72
CA ASP A 105 -5.09 -3.02 14.32
C ASP A 105 -4.78 -1.84 13.37
N ALA A 106 -5.30 -0.64 13.67
CA ALA A 106 -5.04 0.56 12.87
C ALA A 106 -3.56 0.98 12.89
N LEU A 107 -2.90 0.87 14.05
CA LEU A 107 -1.45 1.11 14.15
C LEU A 107 -0.64 0.08 13.35
N GLY A 108 -1.05 -1.20 13.37
CA GLY A 108 -0.41 -2.24 12.57
C GLY A 108 -0.62 -2.09 11.05
N VAL A 109 -1.72 -1.46 10.60
CA VAL A 109 -1.92 -1.14 9.18
C VAL A 109 -0.91 -0.10 8.69
N ASN A 110 -0.63 0.93 9.50
CA ASN A 110 0.38 1.93 9.13
C ASN A 110 1.78 1.30 9.00
N GLU A 111 2.14 0.37 9.89
CA GLU A 111 3.40 -0.38 9.77
C GLU A 111 3.46 -1.23 8.49
N ARG A 112 2.35 -1.85 8.09
CA ARG A 112 2.28 -2.57 6.80
C ARG A 112 2.39 -1.63 5.60
N LEU A 113 1.81 -0.43 5.68
CA LEU A 113 1.92 0.57 4.62
C LEU A 113 3.37 1.04 4.43
N THR A 114 4.14 1.22 5.51
CA THR A 114 5.56 1.59 5.39
C THR A 114 6.40 0.47 4.78
N VAL A 115 6.09 -0.80 5.07
CA VAL A 115 6.73 -1.95 4.42
C VAL A 115 6.44 -1.97 2.91
N ILE A 116 5.18 -1.79 2.51
CA ILE A 116 4.78 -1.73 1.09
C ILE A 116 5.44 -0.55 0.38
N GLU A 117 5.54 0.62 1.02
CA GLU A 117 6.21 1.79 0.45
C GLU A 117 7.71 1.53 0.24
N ASN A 118 8.36 0.85 1.19
CA ASN A 118 9.76 0.45 1.06
C ASN A 118 9.97 -0.57 -0.06
N GLU A 119 9.07 -1.54 -0.22
CA GLU A 119 9.09 -2.49 -1.35
C GLU A 119 8.88 -1.79 -2.69
N MET A 120 7.98 -0.81 -2.78
CA MET A 120 7.82 -0.01 -4.00
C MET A 120 9.10 0.74 -4.35
N LYS A 121 9.77 1.35 -3.36
CA LYS A 121 11.04 2.06 -3.58
C LYS A 121 12.14 1.12 -4.08
N SER A 122 12.25 -0.07 -3.51
CA SER A 122 13.26 -1.05 -3.95
C SER A 122 12.96 -1.60 -5.35
N LEU A 123 11.70 -1.84 -5.69
CA LEU A 123 11.32 -2.29 -7.03
C LEU A 123 11.60 -1.19 -8.08
N HIS A 124 11.36 0.07 -7.72
CA HIS A 124 11.63 1.21 -8.58
C HIS A 124 13.13 1.36 -8.88
N SER A 125 14.01 1.13 -7.90
CA SER A 125 15.45 1.18 -8.13
C SER A 125 15.95 0.06 -9.04
N VAL A 126 15.41 -1.16 -8.89
CA VAL A 126 15.75 -2.29 -9.78
C VAL A 126 15.31 -2.02 -11.21
N LEU A 127 14.09 -1.50 -11.43
CA LEU A 127 13.63 -1.12 -12.77
C LEU A 127 14.52 -0.04 -13.39
N TYR A 128 14.95 0.94 -12.59
CA TYR A 128 15.86 1.99 -13.04
C TYR A 128 17.24 1.43 -13.46
N GLU A 129 17.81 0.50 -12.69
CA GLU A 129 19.07 -0.15 -13.04
C GLU A 129 18.95 -1.00 -14.31
N LEU A 130 17.83 -1.70 -14.48
CA LEU A 130 17.57 -2.50 -15.67
C LEU A 130 17.48 -1.63 -16.94
N ASP A 131 16.75 -0.51 -16.87
CA ASP A 131 16.66 0.45 -17.97
C ASP A 131 18.04 1.04 -18.33
N ARG A 132 18.83 1.41 -17.32
CA ARG A 132 20.19 1.91 -17.50
C ARG A 132 21.07 0.89 -18.21
N THR A 133 21.00 -0.37 -17.80
CA THR A 133 21.78 -1.47 -18.38
C THR A 133 21.37 -1.74 -19.82
N ASN A 134 20.06 -1.77 -20.10
CA ASN A 134 19.55 -1.89 -21.46
C ASN A 134 20.03 -0.76 -22.37
N LYS A 135 20.02 0.50 -21.90
CA LYS A 135 20.56 1.64 -22.65
C LYS A 135 22.05 1.49 -22.95
N GLN A 136 22.85 1.00 -22.00
CA GLN A 136 24.27 0.76 -22.22
C GLN A 136 24.51 -0.36 -23.24
N THR A 137 23.80 -1.47 -23.13
CA THR A 137 23.89 -2.60 -24.07
C THR A 137 23.48 -2.17 -25.47
N GLN A 138 22.41 -1.38 -25.61
CA GLN A 138 22.00 -0.76 -26.87
C GLN A 138 23.10 0.13 -27.47
N LYS A 139 23.76 0.97 -26.66
CA LYS A 139 24.90 1.78 -27.12
C LYS A 139 26.08 0.93 -27.58
N LYS A 140 26.43 -0.13 -26.84
CA LYS A 140 27.49 -1.07 -27.21
C LYS A 140 27.17 -1.76 -28.54
N LEU A 141 25.96 -2.30 -28.69
CA LEU A 141 25.48 -2.90 -29.94
C LEU A 141 25.53 -1.92 -31.12
N ARG A 142 25.13 -0.65 -30.92
CA ARG A 142 25.26 0.39 -31.95
C ARG A 142 26.73 0.68 -32.29
N SER A 143 27.61 0.74 -31.30
CA SER A 143 29.04 0.99 -31.52
C SER A 143 29.75 -0.18 -32.22
N GLU A 144 29.41 -1.43 -31.89
CA GLU A 144 29.94 -2.61 -32.57
C GLU A 144 29.43 -2.73 -34.00
N LYS A 145 28.14 -2.43 -34.23
CA LYS A 145 27.60 -2.34 -35.60
C LYS A 145 28.34 -1.28 -36.41
N ASN A 146 28.59 -0.09 -35.84
CA ASN A 146 29.34 0.96 -36.55
C ASN A 146 30.80 0.56 -36.82
N LYS A 147 31.49 -0.10 -35.87
CA LYS A 147 32.87 -0.58 -36.08
C LYS A 147 32.96 -1.67 -37.14
N LYS A 148 32.02 -2.62 -37.16
CA LYS A 148 31.96 -3.65 -38.22
C LYS A 148 31.55 -3.07 -39.57
N ALA A 149 30.86 -1.92 -39.57
CA ALA A 149 30.44 -1.24 -40.78
C ALA A 149 31.53 -0.34 -41.41
N GLU A 150 32.70 -0.18 -40.76
CA GLU A 150 33.78 0.69 -41.23
C GLU A 150 34.94 -0.17 -41.76
N VAL A 151 34.96 -0.39 -43.08
CA VAL A 151 36.06 -1.10 -43.76
C VAL A 151 36.86 -0.09 -44.57
N SER A 152 38.16 -0.01 -44.30
CA SER A 152 39.11 0.85 -45.02
C SER A 152 39.72 0.10 -46.21
N VAL A 153 39.59 0.64 -47.42
CA VAL A 153 40.16 0.07 -48.65
C VAL A 153 41.33 0.94 -49.13
N THR A 154 42.45 0.28 -49.46
CA THR A 154 43.71 0.95 -49.86
C THR A 154 44.05 0.83 -51.35
N THR A 155 43.44 -0.09 -52.10
CA THR A 155 43.71 -0.28 -53.54
C THR A 155 42.42 -0.27 -54.39
N PRO A 156 42.43 0.27 -55.63
CA PRO A 156 41.25 0.37 -56.49
C PRO A 156 40.62 -0.99 -56.85
N GLU A 157 41.44 -2.02 -57.02
CA GLU A 157 41.00 -3.38 -57.35
C GLU A 157 40.24 -4.05 -56.19
N SER A 158 40.69 -3.82 -54.95
CA SER A 158 40.01 -4.29 -53.75
C SER A 158 38.64 -3.64 -53.55
N LEU A 159 38.43 -2.46 -54.15
CA LEU A 159 37.13 -1.78 -54.16
C LEU A 159 36.11 -2.52 -55.05
N ILE A 160 36.55 -3.11 -56.17
CA ILE A 160 35.70 -3.87 -57.09
C ILE A 160 35.21 -5.16 -56.44
N ASP A 161 36.08 -5.86 -55.70
CA ASP A 161 35.73 -7.07 -54.95
C ASP A 161 34.80 -6.77 -53.78
N LEU A 162 35.01 -5.65 -53.08
CA LEU A 162 34.17 -5.27 -51.94
C LEU A 162 32.77 -4.82 -52.37
N VAL A 163 32.64 -4.13 -53.50
CA VAL A 163 31.35 -3.71 -54.09
C VAL A 163 30.57 -4.88 -54.70
N SER A 164 31.25 -5.92 -55.17
CA SER A 164 30.61 -7.13 -55.71
C SER A 164 30.19 -8.15 -54.64
N SER A 165 30.60 -7.97 -53.39
CA SER A 165 30.16 -8.80 -52.25
C SER A 165 28.73 -8.45 -51.78
N SER A 166 27.96 -9.46 -51.36
CA SER A 166 26.62 -9.29 -50.77
C SER A 166 26.59 -8.48 -49.46
N ILE A 167 27.75 -8.24 -48.86
CA ILE A 167 27.91 -7.48 -47.61
C ILE A 167 27.88 -5.95 -47.87
N SER A 168 28.05 -5.52 -49.12
CA SER A 168 28.09 -4.10 -49.54
C SER A 168 26.84 -3.29 -49.17
N LYS A 169 25.68 -3.95 -49.02
CA LYS A 169 24.41 -3.28 -48.69
C LYS A 169 24.34 -2.76 -47.25
N GLN A 170 25.29 -3.12 -46.38
CA GLN A 170 25.24 -2.82 -44.93
C GLN A 170 26.45 -2.03 -44.41
N LEU A 171 27.35 -1.56 -45.28
CA LEU A 171 28.64 -0.98 -44.89
C LEU A 171 28.85 0.46 -45.37
N CYS A 172 29.54 1.28 -44.57
CA CYS A 172 30.09 2.57 -44.98
C CYS A 172 31.58 2.39 -45.29
N ILE A 173 32.03 2.72 -46.51
CA ILE A 173 33.38 2.37 -46.97
C ILE A 173 34.27 3.61 -47.01
N HIS A 174 35.30 3.65 -46.18
CA HIS A 174 36.28 4.74 -46.20
C HIS A 174 37.42 4.39 -47.16
N CYS A 175 37.67 5.25 -48.16
CA CYS A 175 38.73 5.05 -49.15
C CYS A 175 39.92 5.95 -48.82
N LYS A 176 41.14 5.42 -48.82
CA LYS A 176 42.36 6.19 -48.49
C LYS A 176 43.07 6.84 -49.70
N PHE A 177 42.42 6.88 -50.86
CA PHE A 177 42.97 7.48 -52.08
C PHE A 177 42.04 8.58 -52.59
N GLU A 178 42.59 9.65 -53.19
CA GLU A 178 41.78 10.71 -53.79
C GLU A 178 41.11 10.19 -55.09
N LEU A 179 39.77 10.18 -55.11
CA LEU A 179 39.02 9.71 -56.28
C LEU A 179 39.10 10.62 -57.51
N LYS A 180 39.55 11.87 -57.34
CA LYS A 180 39.77 12.81 -58.45
C LYS A 180 40.83 12.29 -59.41
N ASP A 181 41.87 11.69 -58.83
CA ASP A 181 42.95 11.01 -59.54
C ASP A 181 42.50 9.75 -60.29
N LEU A 182 41.44 9.07 -59.84
CA LEU A 182 40.86 7.89 -60.52
C LEU A 182 39.96 8.30 -61.68
N TYR A 183 39.20 9.39 -61.52
CA TYR A 183 38.38 9.97 -62.58
C TYR A 183 39.24 10.50 -63.74
N ASP A 184 40.35 11.16 -63.42
CA ASP A 184 41.25 11.75 -64.42
C ASP A 184 42.23 10.74 -65.04
N ARG A 185 42.64 9.67 -64.34
CA ARG A 185 43.57 8.65 -64.89
C ARG A 185 42.89 7.47 -65.57
N ASP A 186 41.81 6.91 -65.01
CA ASP A 186 41.24 5.62 -65.43
C ASP A 186 39.70 5.66 -65.47
N TRP A 187 39.15 6.49 -66.36
CA TRP A 187 37.69 6.71 -66.51
C TRP A 187 36.90 5.42 -66.82
N GLU A 188 37.50 4.45 -67.52
CA GLU A 188 36.87 3.17 -67.82
C GLU A 188 36.62 2.34 -66.55
N LEU A 189 37.58 2.37 -65.62
CA LEU A 189 37.52 1.65 -64.35
C LEU A 189 36.41 2.22 -63.46
N TRP A 190 36.23 3.54 -63.50
CA TRP A 190 35.13 4.23 -62.81
C TRP A 190 33.75 3.81 -63.34
N LEU A 191 33.60 3.62 -64.65
CA LEU A 191 32.35 3.15 -65.24
C LEU A 191 32.01 1.72 -64.83
N VAL A 192 33.00 0.83 -64.79
CA VAL A 192 32.82 -0.56 -64.34
C VAL A 192 32.37 -0.60 -62.88
N ILE A 193 32.98 0.22 -62.01
CA ILE A 193 32.58 0.35 -60.61
C ILE A 193 31.15 0.85 -60.49
N LYS A 194 30.78 1.88 -61.25
CA LYS A 194 29.42 2.46 -61.23
C LYS A 194 28.37 1.47 -61.73
N GLN A 195 28.70 0.67 -62.74
CA GLN A 195 27.81 -0.35 -63.28
C GLN A 195 27.60 -1.50 -62.30
N LYS A 196 28.68 -2.07 -61.74
CA LYS A 196 28.59 -3.10 -60.70
C LYS A 196 27.87 -2.61 -59.43
N ALA A 197 28.09 -1.37 -59.02
CA ALA A 197 27.37 -0.78 -57.88
C ALA A 197 25.86 -0.71 -58.14
N LYS A 198 25.45 -0.36 -59.37
CA LYS A 198 24.04 -0.31 -59.78
C LYS A 198 23.40 -1.68 -59.83
N GLU A 199 24.12 -2.70 -60.30
CA GLU A 199 23.69 -4.11 -60.33
C GLU A 199 23.52 -4.68 -58.90
N SER A 200 24.40 -4.29 -57.97
CA SER A 200 24.35 -4.69 -56.55
C SER A 200 23.32 -3.90 -55.71
N GLY A 201 22.64 -2.90 -56.28
CA GLY A 201 21.59 -2.13 -55.60
C GLY A 201 22.11 -1.00 -54.69
N VAL A 202 23.30 -0.48 -54.98
CA VAL A 202 23.94 0.66 -54.29
C VAL A 202 23.72 1.93 -55.10
N TYR A 203 22.99 2.91 -54.55
CA TYR A 203 22.47 4.05 -55.34
C TYR A 203 22.98 5.43 -54.92
N SER A 204 23.71 5.56 -53.81
CA SER A 204 24.38 6.82 -53.45
C SER A 204 25.83 6.56 -53.08
N ILE A 205 26.73 7.25 -53.78
CA ILE A 205 28.14 7.44 -53.41
C ILE A 205 28.23 8.94 -53.09
N SER A 206 28.24 9.31 -51.82
CA SER A 206 28.35 10.72 -51.42
C SER A 206 29.77 11.07 -50.98
N PHE A 207 30.26 12.21 -51.47
CA PHE A 207 31.59 12.74 -51.21
C PHE A 207 31.57 13.61 -49.95
N ILE A 208 32.14 13.11 -48.86
CA ILE A 208 32.44 13.95 -47.70
C ILE A 208 33.87 13.59 -47.27
N ASP A 209 34.81 14.52 -47.41
CA ASP A 209 36.19 14.43 -46.91
C ASP A 209 36.89 13.08 -47.12
N GLN A 210 37.00 12.64 -48.39
CA GLN A 210 37.65 11.38 -48.80
C GLN A 210 36.93 10.07 -48.38
N THR A 211 35.64 10.13 -48.04
CA THR A 211 34.87 8.95 -47.59
C THR A 211 33.74 8.62 -48.58
N ILE A 212 33.54 7.33 -48.88
CA ILE A 212 32.43 6.86 -49.72
C ILE A 212 31.38 6.19 -48.83
N ARG A 213 30.28 6.88 -48.57
CA ARG A 213 29.12 6.22 -47.97
C ARG A 213 28.34 5.46 -49.03
N ILE A 214 28.34 4.14 -48.91
CA ILE A 214 27.41 3.26 -49.62
C ILE A 214 26.17 3.12 -48.75
N ALA A 215 25.02 3.57 -49.25
CA ALA A 215 23.74 3.36 -48.60
C ALA A 215 22.83 2.53 -49.52
N PRO A 216 22.11 1.53 -48.99
CA PRO A 216 21.04 0.89 -49.73
C PRO A 216 19.90 1.89 -49.93
N LYS A 217 19.15 1.72 -51.03
CA LYS A 217 17.93 2.49 -51.29
C LYS A 217 16.95 2.26 -50.12
N LEU A 218 16.52 3.34 -49.45
CA LEU A 218 15.39 3.33 -48.52
C LEU A 218 14.13 2.82 -49.22
#